data_AF-A0A7X6TFE0-F1
#
_entry.id   AF-A0A7X6TFE0-F1
#
_cell.length_a   1.000
_cell.length_b   1.000
_cell.length_c   1.000
_cell.angle_alpha   90.00
_cell.angle_beta   90.00
_cell.angle_gamma   90.00
#
_symmetry.space_group_name_H-M   'P 1'
#
loop_
_entity.id
_entity.type
_entity.pdbx_description
1 polymer ?
#
loop_
_entity_poly.entity_id
_entity_poly.type
_entity_poly.pdbx_seq_one_letter_code
_entity_poly.pdbx_strand_id
1 'polypeptide(L)'
;MILFLFTSVSVIKASPKLVINEFMSINDGIIQDEDGENSDWIELYNAGDQAVNLENWSLTDDSTNLQKWLFPSVNLEAGAYLLIFASDKDRRAEGEELHTNFKLASSGEYLALVEPDGISIAFAYSPAYPPQQSNVAYGLFQGQHTYLENPSPASVNLLGDQVLPPAFSMPAGFYDQAFELELNVAVNNLAIYYTTDGSLPTKEQGLLYTSSLAIDTTTVIRAICITEDERISPSVSRSYLFLEEVLKQGQQPEGYPDKWNGGTSPADYEMDAEICQHPDYENQILDA
;
A
#
# COMPACT_ATOMS: atom_id res chain seq x y z
N MET A 1 -36.93 -31.81 -30.94
CA MET A 1 -36.33 -30.47 -30.89
C MET A 1 -35.70 -30.32 -29.51
N ILE A 2 -34.40 -30.52 -29.40
CA ILE A 2 -33.68 -30.44 -28.11
C ILE A 2 -33.35 -28.96 -27.90
N LEU A 3 -33.94 -28.36 -26.86
CA LEU A 3 -33.74 -26.97 -26.49
C LEU A 3 -32.50 -26.90 -25.57
N PHE A 4 -31.40 -26.36 -26.07
CA PHE A 4 -30.23 -26.05 -25.24
C PHE A 4 -30.48 -24.72 -24.53
N LEU A 5 -30.62 -24.77 -23.21
CA LEU A 5 -30.66 -23.60 -22.35
C LEU A 5 -29.21 -23.15 -22.12
N PHE A 6 -28.78 -22.08 -22.78
CA PHE A 6 -27.50 -21.43 -22.47
C PHE A 6 -27.70 -20.56 -21.23
N THR A 7 -27.23 -21.03 -20.07
CA THR A 7 -27.03 -20.18 -18.91
C THR A 7 -25.81 -19.29 -19.19
N SER A 8 -26.04 -17.99 -19.39
CA SER A 8 -24.96 -17.01 -19.45
C SER A 8 -24.28 -16.95 -18.07
N VAL A 9 -23.02 -17.34 -18.02
CA VAL A 9 -22.15 -17.03 -16.88
C VAL A 9 -21.78 -15.56 -17.02
N SER A 10 -22.35 -14.69 -16.16
CA SER A 10 -21.85 -13.34 -16.01
C SER A 10 -20.48 -13.42 -15.36
N VAL A 11 -19.42 -13.20 -16.14
CA VAL A 11 -18.10 -12.93 -15.59
C VAL A 11 -18.20 -11.56 -14.92
N ILE A 12 -18.14 -11.52 -13.58
CA ILE A 12 -17.94 -10.27 -12.87
C ILE A 12 -16.51 -9.84 -13.21
N LYS A 13 -16.36 -8.98 -14.22
CA LYS A 13 -15.08 -8.36 -14.50
C LYS A 13 -14.78 -7.46 -13.30
N ALA A 14 -13.69 -7.73 -12.58
CA ALA A 14 -13.20 -6.81 -11.57
C ALA A 14 -12.99 -5.45 -12.25
N SER A 15 -13.68 -4.42 -11.76
CA SER A 15 -13.54 -3.08 -12.30
C SER A 15 -12.18 -2.54 -11.88
N PRO A 16 -11.39 -1.93 -12.78
CA PRO A 16 -10.20 -1.20 -12.37
C PRO A 16 -10.60 -0.14 -11.33
N LYS A 17 -9.87 -0.09 -10.22
CA LYS A 17 -10.12 0.88 -9.14
C LYS A 17 -9.12 2.02 -9.24
N LEU A 18 -9.21 2.77 -10.35
CA LEU A 18 -8.44 4.00 -10.52
C LEU A 18 -9.14 5.14 -9.80
N VAL A 19 -8.35 5.90 -9.04
CA VAL A 19 -8.83 7.06 -8.29
C VAL A 19 -7.91 8.25 -8.53
N ILE A 20 -8.46 9.46 -8.42
CA ILE A 20 -7.62 10.64 -8.19
C ILE A 20 -7.19 10.58 -6.72
N ASN A 21 -5.91 10.29 -6.48
CA ASN A 21 -5.37 10.02 -5.16
C ASN A 21 -5.14 11.31 -4.37
N GLU A 22 -4.45 12.26 -5.00
CA GLU A 22 -4.25 13.62 -4.49
C GLU A 22 -4.02 14.57 -5.66
N PHE A 23 -4.22 15.87 -5.43
CA PHE A 23 -3.89 16.92 -6.37
C PHE A 23 -3.53 18.20 -5.62
N MET A 24 -2.88 19.12 -6.32
CA MET A 24 -2.55 20.44 -5.80
C MET A 24 -2.73 21.49 -6.89
N SER A 25 -3.45 22.57 -6.57
CA SER A 25 -3.69 23.70 -7.49
C SER A 25 -2.95 25.00 -7.10
N ILE A 26 -2.11 24.94 -6.07
CA ILE A 26 -1.26 26.05 -5.62
C ILE A 26 0.09 25.46 -5.20
N ASN A 27 0.91 25.14 -6.18
CA ASN A 27 2.25 24.61 -5.99
C ASN A 27 3.26 25.77 -5.93
N ASP A 28 3.83 26.01 -4.76
CA ASP A 28 4.87 27.01 -4.50
C ASP A 28 6.17 26.32 -4.10
N GLY A 29 6.61 25.38 -4.94
CA GLY A 29 7.94 24.77 -4.88
C GLY A 29 8.02 23.37 -4.27
N ILE A 30 6.91 22.62 -4.19
CA ILE A 30 6.92 21.22 -3.72
C ILE A 30 7.52 20.30 -4.78
N ILE A 31 7.06 20.44 -6.03
CA ILE A 31 7.62 19.76 -7.20
C ILE A 31 7.70 20.74 -8.37
N GLN A 32 8.62 20.49 -9.29
CA GLN A 32 8.73 21.22 -10.55
C GLN A 32 8.48 20.26 -11.69
N ASP A 33 7.85 20.76 -12.75
CA ASP A 33 7.83 20.05 -14.03
C ASP A 33 9.20 20.14 -14.75
N GLU A 34 9.30 19.43 -15.86
CA GLU A 34 10.44 19.37 -16.77
C GLU A 34 10.97 20.73 -17.26
N ASP A 35 10.13 21.77 -17.25
CA ASP A 35 10.51 23.14 -17.63
C ASP A 35 10.99 23.97 -16.42
N GLY A 36 10.95 23.40 -15.21
CA GLY A 36 11.27 24.08 -13.96
C GLY A 36 10.11 24.92 -13.41
N GLU A 37 8.87 24.70 -13.85
CA GLU A 37 7.70 25.43 -13.38
C GLU A 37 6.99 24.69 -12.23
N ASN A 38 6.51 25.44 -11.24
CA ASN A 38 5.70 24.90 -10.15
C ASN A 38 4.24 24.75 -10.63
N SER A 39 4.00 23.86 -11.60
CA SER A 39 2.68 23.61 -12.16
C SER A 39 1.74 22.96 -11.12
N ASP A 40 0.43 23.17 -11.30
CA ASP A 40 -0.58 22.34 -10.63
C ASP A 40 -0.39 20.90 -11.05
N TRP A 41 -0.81 19.95 -10.22
CA TRP A 41 -0.65 18.54 -10.52
C TRP A 41 -1.78 17.71 -9.95
N ILE A 42 -2.00 16.56 -10.57
CA ILE A 42 -2.99 15.55 -10.25
C ILE A 42 -2.25 14.21 -10.21
N GLU A 43 -2.50 13.43 -9.18
CA GLU A 43 -2.00 12.08 -9.07
C GLU A 43 -3.14 11.06 -9.21
N LEU A 44 -2.94 10.06 -10.07
CA LEU A 44 -3.77 8.86 -10.10
C LEU A 44 -3.12 7.74 -9.29
N TYR A 45 -3.95 6.94 -8.63
CA TYR A 45 -3.55 5.69 -7.99
C TYR A 45 -4.37 4.52 -8.49
N ASN A 46 -3.69 3.43 -8.85
CA ASN A 46 -4.34 2.16 -9.14
C ASN A 46 -4.52 1.34 -7.85
N ALA A 47 -5.69 1.50 -7.23
CA ALA A 47 -6.09 0.74 -6.04
C ALA A 47 -6.65 -0.66 -6.39
N GLY A 48 -6.56 -1.08 -7.64
CA GLY A 48 -6.90 -2.43 -8.10
C GLY A 48 -5.76 -3.42 -7.91
N ASP A 49 -6.01 -4.68 -8.26
CA ASP A 49 -5.06 -5.79 -8.19
C ASP A 49 -4.45 -6.15 -9.56
N GLN A 50 -4.77 -5.40 -10.62
CA GLN A 50 -4.30 -5.62 -11.99
C GLN A 50 -3.84 -4.31 -12.63
N ALA A 51 -2.91 -4.40 -13.60
CA ALA A 51 -2.48 -3.28 -14.41
C ALA A 51 -3.64 -2.73 -15.28
N VAL A 52 -3.66 -1.41 -15.50
CA VAL A 52 -4.66 -0.72 -16.30
C VAL A 52 -3.99 0.09 -17.39
N ASN A 53 -4.35 -0.14 -18.66
CA ASN A 53 -3.98 0.76 -19.74
C ASN A 53 -4.95 1.95 -19.76
N LEU A 54 -4.39 3.16 -19.72
CA LEU A 54 -5.11 4.44 -19.70
C LEU A 54 -5.55 4.93 -21.09
N GLU A 55 -5.30 4.18 -22.17
CA GLU A 55 -5.79 4.55 -23.50
C GLU A 55 -7.31 4.83 -23.48
N ASN A 56 -7.69 6.00 -24.00
CA ASN A 56 -9.06 6.56 -24.04
C ASN A 56 -9.70 6.92 -22.69
N TRP A 57 -9.02 6.75 -21.55
CA TRP A 57 -9.45 7.41 -20.32
C TRP A 57 -9.32 8.93 -20.49
N SER A 58 -10.07 9.70 -19.69
CA SER A 58 -9.91 11.16 -19.67
C SER A 58 -9.92 11.78 -18.28
N LEU A 59 -9.19 12.88 -18.15
CA LEU A 59 -9.37 13.87 -17.09
C LEU A 59 -10.21 15.03 -17.60
N THR A 60 -11.04 15.58 -16.73
CA THR A 60 -11.82 16.78 -17.00
C THR A 60 -12.06 17.61 -15.74
N ASP A 61 -12.03 18.92 -15.89
CA ASP A 61 -12.50 19.94 -14.94
C ASP A 61 -13.91 20.48 -15.32
N ASP A 62 -14.50 19.96 -16.40
CA ASP A 62 -15.76 20.43 -16.98
C ASP A 62 -16.80 19.29 -17.02
N SER A 63 -17.79 19.37 -16.12
CA SER A 63 -18.89 18.40 -16.04
C SER A 63 -19.73 18.27 -17.32
N THR A 64 -19.60 19.21 -18.27
CA THR A 64 -20.29 19.18 -19.56
C THR A 64 -19.43 18.63 -20.69
N ASN A 65 -18.12 18.44 -20.46
CA ASN A 65 -17.17 17.88 -21.40
C ASN A 65 -16.33 16.78 -20.72
N LEU A 66 -16.86 15.56 -20.69
CA LEU A 66 -16.21 14.44 -20.00
C LEU A 66 -14.92 13.95 -20.65
N GLN A 67 -14.67 14.29 -21.92
CA GLN A 67 -13.49 13.89 -22.68
C GLN A 67 -12.55 15.09 -22.96
N LYS A 68 -12.46 16.04 -22.01
CA LYS A 68 -11.67 17.27 -22.19
C LYS A 68 -10.19 17.01 -22.46
N TRP A 69 -9.57 16.11 -21.69
CA TRP A 69 -8.19 15.68 -21.90
C TRP A 69 -8.10 14.15 -21.88
N LEU A 70 -7.76 13.54 -23.02
CA LEU A 70 -7.59 12.10 -23.17
C LEU A 70 -6.16 11.69 -22.88
N PHE A 71 -5.99 10.63 -22.09
CA PHE A 71 -4.68 10.01 -21.83
C PHE A 71 -4.10 9.37 -23.10
N PRO A 72 -2.76 9.37 -23.26
CA PRO A 72 -2.08 8.45 -24.16
C PRO A 72 -2.15 7.01 -23.62
N SER A 73 -1.69 6.04 -24.41
CA SER A 73 -1.56 4.65 -23.95
C SER A 73 -0.47 4.55 -22.88
N VAL A 74 -0.87 4.56 -21.61
CA VAL A 74 0.01 4.42 -20.44
C VAL A 74 -0.46 3.23 -19.62
N ASN A 75 0.43 2.28 -19.35
CA ASN A 75 0.13 1.17 -18.45
C ASN A 75 0.44 1.57 -17.01
N LEU A 76 -0.58 1.61 -16.15
CA LEU A 76 -0.44 1.84 -14.73
C LEU A 76 -0.60 0.52 -13.97
N GLU A 77 0.51 0.01 -13.44
CA GLU A 77 0.56 -1.24 -12.67
C GLU A 77 -0.31 -1.18 -11.41
N ALA A 78 -0.68 -2.35 -10.88
CA ALA A 78 -1.41 -2.44 -9.62
C ALA A 78 -0.59 -1.82 -8.47
N GLY A 79 -1.20 -0.93 -7.68
CA GLY A 79 -0.52 -0.23 -6.59
C GLY A 79 0.45 0.88 -7.03
N ALA A 80 0.52 1.19 -8.33
CA ALA A 80 1.36 2.28 -8.82
C ALA A 80 0.62 3.63 -8.85
N TYR A 81 1.42 4.70 -8.87
CA TYR A 81 0.98 6.09 -8.96
C TYR A 81 1.38 6.67 -10.33
N LEU A 82 0.59 7.61 -10.83
CA LEU A 82 0.90 8.38 -12.03
C LEU A 82 0.69 9.86 -11.74
N LEU A 83 1.74 10.66 -11.91
CA LEU A 83 1.69 12.10 -11.79
C LEU A 83 1.38 12.74 -13.15
N ILE A 84 0.46 13.70 -13.16
CA ILE A 84 0.06 14.49 -14.31
C ILE A 84 0.05 15.96 -13.92
N PHE A 85 0.76 16.81 -14.64
CA PHE A 85 0.72 18.25 -14.40
C PHE A 85 -0.51 18.88 -15.06
N ALA A 86 -1.31 19.63 -14.30
CA ALA A 86 -2.41 20.43 -14.81
C ALA A 86 -1.93 21.82 -15.24
N SER A 87 -1.17 21.89 -16.33
CA SER A 87 -0.40 23.07 -16.71
C SER A 87 -0.91 23.83 -17.94
N ASP A 88 -1.94 23.31 -18.62
CA ASP A 88 -2.43 23.81 -19.92
C ASP A 88 -1.42 23.68 -21.09
N LYS A 89 -0.38 22.84 -20.92
CA LYS A 89 0.65 22.61 -21.97
C LYS A 89 0.25 21.52 -22.98
N ASP A 90 -0.75 20.69 -22.65
CA ASP A 90 -1.29 19.61 -23.50
C ASP A 90 -0.24 18.61 -24.04
N ARG A 91 0.66 18.14 -23.18
CA ARG A 91 1.71 17.17 -23.53
C ARG A 91 1.30 15.75 -23.16
N ARG A 92 1.44 14.83 -24.12
CA ARG A 92 0.92 13.46 -24.02
C ARG A 92 1.86 12.42 -24.65
N ALA A 93 3.14 12.73 -24.75
CA ALA A 93 4.10 11.80 -25.33
C ALA A 93 4.33 10.63 -24.37
N GLU A 94 4.38 9.41 -24.91
CA GLU A 94 4.66 8.20 -24.11
C GLU A 94 6.06 8.28 -23.52
N GLY A 95 6.18 8.09 -22.20
CA GLY A 95 7.45 8.13 -21.48
C GLY A 95 7.94 9.52 -21.05
N GLU A 96 7.20 10.59 -21.39
CA GLU A 96 7.47 11.97 -20.97
C GLU A 96 6.48 12.40 -19.87
N GLU A 97 6.69 13.57 -19.23
CA GLU A 97 5.70 14.08 -18.28
C GLU A 97 4.39 14.43 -19.00
N LEU A 98 3.29 14.06 -18.36
CA LEU A 98 1.96 14.32 -18.89
C LEU A 98 1.50 15.68 -18.41
N HIS A 99 0.98 16.47 -19.35
CA HIS A 99 0.41 17.77 -19.08
C HIS A 99 -1.01 17.88 -19.63
N THR A 100 -1.98 18.23 -18.79
CA THR A 100 -3.36 18.47 -19.25
C THR A 100 -3.46 19.72 -20.11
N ASN A 101 -4.57 19.86 -20.83
CA ASN A 101 -4.94 21.07 -21.57
C ASN A 101 -5.82 22.03 -20.73
N PHE A 102 -5.63 22.00 -19.41
CA PHE A 102 -6.28 22.87 -18.45
C PHE A 102 -5.39 23.07 -17.22
N LYS A 103 -5.79 24.01 -16.36
CA LYS A 103 -5.22 24.20 -15.02
C LYS A 103 -6.29 24.01 -13.97
N LEU A 104 -5.89 23.89 -12.70
CA LEU A 104 -6.84 23.73 -11.61
C LEU A 104 -7.17 25.08 -10.96
N ALA A 105 -8.45 25.37 -10.76
CA ALA A 105 -8.92 26.56 -10.07
C ALA A 105 -8.71 26.43 -8.56
N SER A 106 -7.91 27.32 -7.98
CA SER A 106 -7.67 27.35 -6.53
C SER A 106 -8.91 27.65 -5.67
N SER A 107 -9.96 28.21 -6.27
CA SER A 107 -11.24 28.43 -5.59
C SER A 107 -12.11 27.17 -5.45
N GLY A 108 -11.74 26.07 -6.12
CA GLY A 108 -12.59 24.89 -6.26
C GLY A 108 -13.33 24.83 -7.59
N GLU A 109 -13.34 23.67 -8.23
CA GLU A 109 -14.11 23.36 -9.44
C GLU A 109 -14.38 21.85 -9.55
N TYR A 110 -15.13 21.43 -10.57
CA TYR A 110 -15.34 20.01 -10.86
C TYR A 110 -14.01 19.39 -11.26
N LEU A 111 -13.79 18.13 -10.90
CA LEU A 111 -12.65 17.36 -11.38
C LEU A 111 -13.03 15.89 -11.42
N ALA A 112 -12.79 15.22 -12.55
CA ALA A 112 -13.15 13.81 -12.70
C ALA A 112 -12.16 13.03 -13.56
N LEU A 113 -12.07 11.73 -13.25
CA LEU A 113 -11.51 10.68 -14.08
C LEU A 113 -12.66 9.88 -14.70
N VAL A 114 -12.62 9.75 -16.03
CA VAL A 114 -13.67 9.13 -16.84
C VAL A 114 -13.12 7.87 -17.52
N GLU A 115 -13.91 6.81 -17.53
CA GLU A 115 -13.58 5.52 -18.13
C GLU A 115 -13.48 5.60 -19.68
N PRO A 116 -12.89 4.58 -20.35
CA PRO A 116 -12.71 4.56 -21.80
C PRO A 116 -13.98 4.68 -22.66
N ASP A 117 -15.16 4.46 -22.07
CA ASP A 117 -16.43 4.68 -22.77
C ASP A 117 -16.76 6.18 -22.94
N GLY A 118 -16.00 7.05 -22.27
CA GLY A 118 -16.10 8.49 -22.33
C GLY A 118 -17.35 9.06 -21.64
N ILE A 119 -18.05 8.26 -20.83
CA ILE A 119 -19.32 8.60 -20.17
C ILE A 119 -19.33 8.18 -18.70
N SER A 120 -18.78 7.01 -18.37
CA SER A 120 -18.76 6.46 -17.02
C SER A 120 -17.71 7.16 -16.17
N ILE A 121 -18.13 7.68 -15.02
CA ILE A 121 -17.24 8.36 -14.07
C ILE A 121 -16.60 7.32 -13.16
N ALA A 122 -15.28 7.14 -13.26
CA ALA A 122 -14.52 6.28 -12.36
C ALA A 122 -14.32 6.96 -10.99
N PHE A 123 -14.03 8.27 -11.00
CA PHE A 123 -13.83 9.07 -9.79
C PHE A 123 -14.16 10.53 -10.05
N ALA A 124 -14.75 11.25 -9.09
CA ALA A 124 -15.00 12.68 -9.24
C ALA A 124 -15.08 13.44 -7.90
N TYR A 125 -14.59 14.68 -7.93
CA TYR A 125 -14.97 15.74 -7.01
C TYR A 125 -16.15 16.51 -7.61
N SER A 126 -17.34 16.30 -7.04
CA SER A 126 -18.60 16.86 -7.56
C SER A 126 -19.44 17.49 -6.43
N PRO A 127 -20.05 18.67 -6.64
CA PRO A 127 -19.98 19.49 -7.86
C PRO A 127 -18.62 20.20 -8.01
N ALA A 128 -17.83 20.28 -6.94
CA ALA A 128 -16.48 20.84 -6.96
C ALA A 128 -15.64 20.29 -5.80
N TYR A 129 -14.32 20.30 -5.93
CA TYR A 129 -13.41 20.19 -4.79
C TYR A 129 -13.35 21.51 -3.99
N PRO A 130 -12.95 21.51 -2.70
CA PRO A 130 -12.98 22.72 -1.88
C PRO A 130 -11.84 23.71 -2.24
N PRO A 131 -11.91 24.97 -1.79
CA PRO A 131 -10.81 25.91 -2.00
C PRO A 131 -9.45 25.37 -1.52
N GLN A 132 -8.42 25.60 -2.32
CA GLN A 132 -7.08 25.07 -2.11
C GLN A 132 -6.18 26.09 -1.38
N GLN A 133 -5.12 25.59 -0.75
CA GLN A 133 -4.13 26.39 -0.04
C GLN A 133 -2.73 26.13 -0.61
N SER A 134 -1.84 27.11 -0.50
CA SER A 134 -0.48 26.97 -0.99
C SER A 134 0.22 25.78 -0.34
N ASN A 135 0.82 24.91 -1.16
CA ASN A 135 1.56 23.72 -0.73
C ASN A 135 0.78 22.72 0.12
N VAL A 136 -0.55 22.76 0.06
CA VAL A 136 -1.43 21.77 0.69
C VAL A 136 -2.17 21.04 -0.42
N ALA A 137 -1.96 19.73 -0.52
CA ALA A 137 -2.70 18.91 -1.47
C ALA A 137 -4.10 18.58 -0.93
N TYR A 138 -5.01 18.18 -1.82
CA TYR A 138 -6.30 17.63 -1.45
C TYR A 138 -6.43 16.25 -2.08
N GLY A 139 -6.85 15.27 -1.28
CA GLY A 139 -6.76 13.87 -1.69
C GLY A 139 -7.47 12.90 -0.77
N LEU A 140 -7.24 11.62 -0.99
CA LEU A 140 -7.78 10.50 -0.24
C LEU A 140 -6.84 10.11 0.91
N PHE A 141 -7.36 10.09 2.12
CA PHE A 141 -6.73 9.42 3.26
C PHE A 141 -7.71 8.42 3.87
N GLN A 142 -7.34 7.14 3.93
CA GLN A 142 -8.21 6.06 4.40
C GLN A 142 -9.61 6.06 3.73
N GLY A 143 -9.66 6.43 2.44
CA GLY A 143 -10.88 6.51 1.65
C GLY A 143 -11.76 7.74 1.94
N GLN A 144 -11.28 8.71 2.71
CA GLN A 144 -11.96 9.98 2.97
C GLN A 144 -11.23 11.13 2.29
N HIS A 145 -11.97 12.11 1.76
CA HIS A 145 -11.38 13.32 1.21
C HIS A 145 -10.90 14.24 2.33
N THR A 146 -9.67 14.73 2.24
CA THR A 146 -9.07 15.61 3.23
C THR A 146 -7.98 16.48 2.62
N TYR A 147 -7.64 17.56 3.31
CA TYR A 147 -6.40 18.29 3.08
C TYR A 147 -5.21 17.46 3.58
N LEU A 148 -4.13 17.47 2.79
CA LEU A 148 -2.86 16.82 3.05
C LEU A 148 -1.80 17.92 3.20
N GLU A 149 -1.48 18.26 4.45
CA GLU A 149 -0.51 19.32 4.78
C GLU A 149 0.91 18.98 4.32
N ASN A 150 1.18 17.69 4.15
CA ASN A 150 2.41 17.16 3.57
C ASN A 150 2.03 16.37 2.29
N PRO A 151 2.03 17.02 1.12
CA PRO A 151 1.79 16.36 -0.16
C PRO A 151 2.80 15.22 -0.39
N SER A 152 2.36 14.14 -1.04
CA SER A 152 3.17 12.92 -1.14
C SER A 152 3.20 12.35 -2.56
N PRO A 153 3.61 13.14 -3.57
CA PRO A 153 3.59 12.67 -4.95
C PRO A 153 4.45 11.41 -5.12
N ALA A 154 3.94 10.50 -5.92
CA ALA A 154 4.39 9.13 -6.17
C ALA A 154 4.43 8.24 -4.92
N SER A 155 3.72 8.58 -3.84
CA SER A 155 3.76 7.91 -2.55
C SER A 155 2.40 7.83 -1.86
N VAL A 156 2.34 7.09 -0.74
CA VAL A 156 1.12 6.97 0.07
C VAL A 156 0.83 8.28 0.82
N ASN A 157 -0.42 8.75 0.70
CA ASN A 157 -0.93 9.91 1.44
C ASN A 157 -0.91 9.71 2.96
N LEU A 158 -0.46 10.76 3.66
CA LEU A 158 -0.35 10.80 5.13
C LEU A 158 -1.04 12.05 5.68
N LEU A 159 -1.60 11.95 6.89
CA LEU A 159 -2.13 13.12 7.60
C LEU A 159 -1.12 13.69 8.59
N GLY A 160 -0.80 14.97 8.41
CA GLY A 160 0.10 15.73 9.29
C GLY A 160 1.42 15.00 9.49
N ASP A 161 1.77 14.77 10.76
CA ASP A 161 3.05 14.19 11.15
C ASP A 161 3.08 12.65 11.19
N GLN A 162 2.08 11.97 10.62
CA GLN A 162 2.06 10.50 10.60
C GLN A 162 3.27 9.91 9.86
N VAL A 163 3.82 8.82 10.41
CA VAL A 163 4.93 8.06 9.82
C VAL A 163 4.39 6.70 9.40
N LEU A 164 4.66 6.29 8.15
CA LEU A 164 4.23 4.98 7.65
C LEU A 164 5.00 3.85 8.35
N PRO A 165 4.34 2.73 8.67
CA PRO A 165 5.03 1.54 9.11
C PRO A 165 5.83 0.90 7.95
N PRO A 166 6.83 0.07 8.28
CA PRO A 166 7.53 -0.71 7.25
C PRO A 166 6.58 -1.76 6.66
N ALA A 167 6.68 -1.92 5.34
CA ALA A 167 6.11 -3.03 4.59
C ALA A 167 7.05 -4.24 4.62
N PHE A 168 6.46 -5.42 4.49
CA PHE A 168 7.14 -6.71 4.51
C PHE A 168 6.98 -7.34 3.14
N SER A 169 8.07 -7.80 2.55
CA SER A 169 8.08 -8.51 1.25
C SER A 169 7.33 -9.85 1.30
N MET A 170 7.26 -10.48 2.47
CA MET A 170 6.61 -11.79 2.65
C MET A 170 5.42 -11.69 3.62
N PRO A 171 4.30 -12.37 3.34
CA PRO A 171 3.15 -12.42 4.25
C PRO A 171 3.46 -13.25 5.50
N ALA A 172 2.77 -12.99 6.62
CA ALA A 172 2.83 -13.90 7.77
C ALA A 172 2.20 -15.25 7.41
N GLY A 173 2.72 -16.34 7.96
CA GLY A 173 2.19 -17.67 7.67
C GLY A 173 3.16 -18.81 7.97
N PHE A 174 2.81 -19.97 7.41
CA PHE A 174 3.62 -21.19 7.48
C PHE A 174 4.57 -21.27 6.28
N TYR A 175 5.79 -21.72 6.53
CA TYR A 175 6.85 -21.87 5.54
C TYR A 175 7.58 -23.19 5.74
N ASP A 176 7.94 -23.81 4.62
CA ASP A 176 8.70 -25.06 4.52
C ASP A 176 10.13 -24.83 4.00
N GLN A 177 10.39 -23.68 3.40
CA GLN A 177 11.68 -23.26 2.87
C GLN A 177 12.14 -21.93 3.45
N ALA A 178 13.44 -21.82 3.69
CA ALA A 178 14.06 -20.57 4.12
C ALA A 178 13.97 -19.50 3.02
N PHE A 179 13.86 -18.24 3.40
CA PHE A 179 13.77 -17.10 2.48
C PHE A 179 14.45 -15.85 3.03
N GLU A 180 14.70 -14.89 2.15
CA GLU A 180 15.17 -13.56 2.50
C GLU A 180 13.97 -12.62 2.67
N LEU A 181 13.81 -12.07 3.86
CA LEU A 181 12.79 -11.07 4.17
C LEU A 181 13.36 -9.67 3.97
N GLU A 182 12.79 -8.95 3.01
CA GLU A 182 13.00 -7.52 2.84
C GLU A 182 11.94 -6.71 3.59
N LEU A 183 12.38 -5.67 4.30
CA LEU A 183 11.55 -4.60 4.84
C LEU A 183 11.76 -3.33 4.03
N ASN A 184 10.68 -2.65 3.67
CA ASN A 184 10.73 -1.43 2.87
C ASN A 184 9.75 -0.38 3.40
N VAL A 185 10.00 0.88 3.10
CA VAL A 185 9.06 1.98 3.42
C VAL A 185 9.02 2.91 2.22
N ALA A 186 7.81 3.34 1.85
CA ALA A 186 7.57 4.09 0.61
C ALA A 186 8.25 5.47 0.60
N VAL A 187 8.61 6.00 1.77
CA VAL A 187 9.27 7.30 1.91
C VAL A 187 10.77 7.11 2.10
N ASN A 188 11.57 7.75 1.25
CA ASN A 188 13.04 7.72 1.33
C ASN A 188 13.53 8.23 2.70
N ASN A 189 14.64 7.67 3.18
CA ASN A 189 15.38 8.09 4.39
C ASN A 189 14.72 7.84 5.76
N LEU A 190 13.77 6.91 5.89
CA LEU A 190 13.28 6.47 7.20
C LEU A 190 14.09 5.27 7.73
N ALA A 191 14.52 5.35 9.00
CA ALA A 191 15.20 4.23 9.65
C ALA A 191 14.16 3.20 10.11
N ILE A 192 14.36 1.93 9.75
CA ILE A 192 13.51 0.82 10.19
C ILE A 192 14.17 0.14 11.38
N TYR A 193 13.43 0.01 12.49
CA TYR A 193 13.86 -0.74 13.67
C TYR A 193 12.94 -1.94 13.87
N TYR A 194 13.52 -3.09 14.21
CA TYR A 194 12.77 -4.33 14.41
C TYR A 194 13.26 -5.13 15.62
N THR A 195 12.43 -6.07 16.07
CA THR A 195 12.74 -7.06 17.11
C THR A 195 12.30 -8.44 16.63
N THR A 196 12.98 -9.47 17.13
CA THR A 196 12.72 -10.89 16.78
C THR A 196 11.93 -11.64 17.86
N ASP A 197 11.72 -11.01 19.01
CA ASP A 197 11.04 -11.57 20.20
C ASP A 197 9.60 -11.06 20.36
N GLY A 198 9.11 -10.25 19.41
CA GLY A 198 7.78 -9.63 19.43
C GLY A 198 7.64 -8.42 20.36
N SER A 199 8.68 -8.05 21.11
CA SER A 199 8.71 -6.81 21.91
C SER A 199 8.57 -5.57 21.01
N LEU A 200 8.08 -4.46 21.54
CA LEU A 200 7.94 -3.23 20.75
C LEU A 200 9.35 -2.67 20.43
N PRO A 201 9.74 -2.49 19.15
CA PRO A 201 11.06 -1.95 18.84
C PRO A 201 11.17 -0.48 19.24
N THR A 202 12.36 -0.07 19.68
CA THR A 202 12.78 1.33 19.87
C THR A 202 14.20 1.52 19.32
N LYS A 203 14.77 2.73 19.35
CA LYS A 203 16.19 2.93 18.99
C LYS A 203 17.13 2.18 19.95
N GLU A 204 16.71 1.99 21.20
CA GLU A 204 17.50 1.38 22.27
C GLU A 204 17.35 -0.14 22.35
N GLN A 205 16.15 -0.66 22.05
CA GLN A 205 15.80 -2.07 22.19
C GLN A 205 15.70 -2.80 20.84
N GLY A 206 15.48 -2.06 19.75
CA GLY A 206 15.35 -2.62 18.40
C GLY A 206 16.69 -2.71 17.66
N LEU A 207 16.74 -3.63 16.71
CA LEU A 207 17.80 -3.76 15.74
C LEU A 207 17.53 -2.82 14.56
N LEU A 208 18.52 -2.04 14.14
CA LEU A 208 18.44 -1.24 12.92
C LEU A 208 18.49 -2.17 11.71
N TYR A 209 17.49 -2.08 10.84
CA TYR A 209 17.45 -2.82 9.58
C TYR A 209 18.36 -2.16 8.55
N THR A 210 19.37 -2.90 8.09
CA THR A 210 20.38 -2.41 7.12
C THR A 210 20.57 -3.34 5.91
N SER A 211 20.04 -4.57 5.99
CA SER A 211 20.06 -5.59 4.93
C SER A 211 18.88 -6.54 5.10
N SER A 212 18.58 -7.34 4.08
CA SER A 212 17.59 -8.42 4.18
C SER A 212 17.86 -9.33 5.39
N LEU A 213 16.78 -9.92 5.91
CA LEU A 213 16.83 -10.86 7.03
C LEU A 213 16.64 -12.28 6.51
N ALA A 214 17.62 -13.15 6.75
CA ALA A 214 17.45 -14.58 6.50
C ALA A 214 16.44 -15.15 7.51
N ILE A 215 15.34 -15.71 7.01
CA ILE A 215 14.32 -16.39 7.80
C ILE A 215 14.38 -17.88 7.45
N ASP A 216 15.04 -18.66 8.31
CA ASP A 216 15.25 -20.10 8.17
C ASP A 216 14.64 -20.92 9.32
N THR A 217 14.08 -20.23 10.32
CA THR A 217 13.46 -20.79 11.52
C THR A 217 12.21 -20.00 11.90
N THR A 218 11.42 -20.55 12.84
CA THR A 218 10.21 -19.88 13.36
C THR A 218 10.59 -18.55 13.99
N THR A 219 10.18 -17.46 13.33
CA THR A 219 10.61 -16.11 13.68
C THR A 219 9.41 -15.18 13.71
N VAL A 220 9.31 -14.37 14.77
CA VAL A 220 8.40 -13.23 14.81
C VAL A 220 9.21 -11.97 14.51
N ILE A 221 8.80 -11.18 13.54
CA ILE A 221 9.39 -9.86 13.29
C ILE A 221 8.35 -8.81 13.63
N ARG A 222 8.68 -7.92 14.57
CA ARG A 222 7.93 -6.69 14.83
C ARG A 222 8.77 -5.50 14.43
N ALA A 223 8.22 -4.56 13.67
CA ALA A 223 8.97 -3.45 13.11
C ALA A 223 8.22 -2.11 13.16
N ILE A 224 9.00 -1.02 13.22
CA ILE A 224 8.56 0.38 13.13
C ILE A 224 9.51 1.18 12.23
N CYS A 225 9.05 2.31 11.72
CA CYS A 225 9.88 3.36 11.14
C CYS A 225 10.07 4.50 12.14
N ILE A 226 11.26 5.08 12.15
CA ILE A 226 11.58 6.28 12.93
C ILE A 226 12.20 7.33 12.00
N THR A 227 11.68 8.55 12.05
CA THR A 227 12.22 9.70 11.32
C THR A 227 13.45 10.31 12.03
N GLU A 228 14.19 11.19 11.36
CA GLU A 228 15.30 11.93 11.98
C GLU A 228 14.85 12.79 13.17
N ASP A 229 13.63 13.34 13.10
CA ASP A 229 12.98 14.11 14.18
C ASP A 229 12.25 13.24 15.22
N GLU A 230 12.55 11.93 15.25
CA GLU A 230 12.10 10.95 16.25
C GLU A 230 10.60 10.64 16.30
N ARG A 231 9.86 10.96 15.24
CA ARG A 231 8.49 10.48 15.08
C ARG A 231 8.50 9.00 14.73
N ILE A 232 7.53 8.27 15.28
CA ILE A 232 7.47 6.81 15.22
C ILE A 232 6.19 6.39 14.49
N SER A 233 6.33 5.43 13.57
CA SER A 233 5.18 4.81 12.91
C SER A 233 4.38 3.92 13.86
N PRO A 234 3.15 3.53 13.52
CA PRO A 234 2.54 2.33 14.11
C PRO A 234 3.49 1.11 13.99
N SER A 235 3.44 0.19 14.95
CA SER A 235 4.19 -1.08 14.86
C SER A 235 3.43 -2.11 14.03
N VAL A 236 4.14 -2.85 13.18
CA VAL A 236 3.60 -4.00 12.43
C VAL A 236 4.33 -5.27 12.83
N SER A 237 3.58 -6.36 13.01
CA SER A 237 4.14 -7.68 13.34
C SER A 237 3.81 -8.72 12.27
N ARG A 238 4.78 -9.59 11.95
CA ARG A 238 4.64 -10.79 11.13
C ARG A 238 5.23 -11.99 11.86
N SER A 239 4.55 -13.13 11.78
CA SER A 239 5.04 -14.41 12.30
C SER A 239 5.25 -15.35 11.12
N TYR A 240 6.46 -15.91 11.03
CA TYR A 240 6.85 -16.91 10.05
C TYR A 240 7.08 -18.21 10.81
N LEU A 241 6.26 -19.22 10.52
CA LEU A 241 6.20 -20.46 11.30
C LEU A 241 6.76 -21.61 10.47
N PHE A 242 7.81 -22.26 10.97
CA PHE A 242 8.37 -23.47 10.38
C PHE A 242 7.87 -24.68 11.16
N LEU A 243 6.99 -25.47 10.55
CA LEU A 243 6.29 -26.56 11.24
C LEU A 243 7.25 -27.59 11.83
N GLU A 244 8.38 -27.86 11.15
CA GLU A 244 9.41 -28.77 11.68
C GLU A 244 9.96 -28.34 13.04
N GLU A 245 10.01 -27.03 13.30
CA GLU A 245 10.44 -26.49 14.60
C GLU A 245 9.30 -26.48 15.61
N VAL A 246 8.08 -26.11 15.19
CA VAL A 246 6.90 -26.12 16.06
C VAL A 246 6.69 -27.53 16.65
N LEU A 247 6.90 -28.58 15.86
CA LEU A 247 6.81 -29.97 16.31
C LEU A 247 7.88 -30.38 17.32
N LYS A 248 9.03 -29.69 17.33
CA LYS A 248 10.15 -29.93 18.23
C LYS A 248 10.24 -28.88 19.33
N GLN A 249 9.22 -28.01 19.46
CA GLN A 249 9.17 -26.99 20.47
C GLN A 249 9.22 -27.64 21.85
N GLY A 250 10.18 -27.24 22.68
CA GLY A 250 10.35 -27.81 24.02
C GLY A 250 9.34 -27.27 25.03
N GLN A 251 9.22 -27.98 26.16
CA GLN A 251 8.33 -27.65 27.28
C GLN A 251 8.50 -26.23 27.83
N GLN A 252 9.70 -25.64 27.69
CA GLN A 252 10.02 -24.33 28.23
C GLN A 252 10.91 -23.54 27.25
N PRO A 253 10.32 -22.88 26.25
CA PRO A 253 11.05 -22.02 25.32
C PRO A 253 11.74 -20.86 26.05
N GLU A 254 12.87 -20.40 25.51
CA GLU A 254 13.62 -19.29 26.10
C GLU A 254 12.78 -18.01 26.15
N GLY A 255 12.79 -17.32 27.30
CA GLY A 255 12.02 -16.09 27.51
C GLY A 255 10.54 -16.30 27.91
N TYR A 256 10.05 -17.54 27.93
CA TYR A 256 8.68 -17.84 28.33
C TYR A 256 8.56 -18.12 29.84
N PRO A 257 7.45 -17.73 30.49
CA PRO A 257 7.19 -18.08 31.89
C PRO A 257 7.18 -19.59 32.09
N ASP A 258 7.85 -20.08 33.14
CA ASP A 258 7.88 -21.51 33.51
C ASP A 258 6.60 -21.98 34.21
N LYS A 259 5.69 -21.05 34.54
CA LYS A 259 4.45 -21.32 35.26
C LYS A 259 3.29 -20.41 34.84
N TRP A 260 2.09 -20.98 34.82
CA TRP A 260 0.82 -20.29 34.62
C TRP A 260 0.19 -19.83 35.95
N ASN A 261 -0.86 -19.01 35.86
CA ASN A 261 -1.71 -18.59 36.99
C ASN A 261 -0.91 -18.02 38.18
N GLY A 262 0.01 -17.10 37.91
CA GLY A 262 0.81 -16.45 38.95
C GLY A 262 1.79 -17.39 39.67
N GLY A 263 2.22 -18.48 39.02
CA GLY A 263 3.25 -19.38 39.55
C GLY A 263 2.74 -20.69 40.15
N THR A 264 1.48 -21.07 39.89
CA THR A 264 0.82 -22.21 40.56
C THR A 264 0.77 -23.49 39.72
N SER A 265 0.80 -23.36 38.38
CA SER A 265 0.75 -24.51 37.47
C SER A 265 1.99 -24.50 36.59
N PRO A 266 2.68 -25.63 36.36
CA PRO A 266 3.77 -25.71 35.40
C PRO A 266 3.29 -25.22 34.04
N ALA A 267 4.12 -24.42 33.37
CA ALA A 267 3.87 -24.11 31.98
C ALA A 267 4.36 -25.27 31.11
N ASP A 268 3.58 -25.55 30.08
CA ASP A 268 3.89 -26.57 29.10
C ASP A 268 3.56 -25.99 27.73
N TYR A 269 4.60 -25.76 26.94
CA TYR A 269 4.53 -25.16 25.61
C TYR A 269 4.85 -26.18 24.52
N GLU A 270 5.22 -27.41 24.86
CA GLU A 270 5.52 -28.40 23.83
C GLU A 270 4.24 -28.87 23.15
N MET A 271 4.42 -29.41 21.95
CA MET A 271 3.35 -30.18 21.33
C MET A 271 3.27 -31.55 22.02
N ASP A 272 2.06 -31.99 22.37
CA ASP A 272 1.85 -33.27 23.04
C ASP A 272 2.46 -34.42 22.24
N ALA A 273 3.43 -35.12 22.84
CA ALA A 273 4.14 -36.21 22.19
C ALA A 273 3.20 -37.38 21.83
N GLU A 274 2.11 -37.61 22.57
CA GLU A 274 1.11 -38.63 22.23
C GLU A 274 0.36 -38.27 20.94
N ILE A 275 0.34 -36.99 20.55
CA ILE A 275 -0.23 -36.49 19.29
C ILE A 275 0.84 -36.48 18.20
N CYS A 276 1.99 -35.85 18.46
CA CYS A 276 3.02 -35.64 17.45
C CYS A 276 3.85 -36.88 17.09
N GLN A 277 3.77 -37.95 17.90
CA GLN A 277 4.47 -39.21 17.67
C GLN A 277 3.50 -40.40 17.57
N HIS A 278 2.20 -40.13 17.37
CA HIS A 278 1.20 -41.19 17.28
C HIS A 278 1.41 -42.03 16.01
N PRO A 279 1.54 -43.38 16.09
CA PRO A 279 1.83 -44.22 14.92
C PRO A 279 0.82 -44.09 13.77
N ASP A 280 -0.46 -43.84 14.09
CA ASP A 280 -1.51 -43.68 13.06
C ASP A 280 -1.43 -42.34 12.31
N TYR A 281 -0.75 -41.34 12.88
CA TYR A 281 -0.71 -39.97 12.36
C TYR A 281 0.72 -39.48 12.05
N GLU A 282 1.76 -40.25 12.41
CA GLU A 282 3.17 -39.86 12.23
C GLU A 282 3.50 -39.47 10.78
N ASN A 283 2.87 -40.14 9.81
CA ASN A 283 3.03 -39.88 8.39
C ASN A 283 2.06 -38.80 7.84
N GLN A 284 1.28 -38.12 8.68
CA GLN A 284 0.31 -37.09 8.28
C GLN A 284 0.64 -35.71 8.86
N ILE A 285 1.62 -35.63 9.77
CA ILE A 285 1.90 -34.42 10.57
C ILE A 285 2.61 -33.32 9.76
N LEU A 286 3.42 -33.70 8.77
CA LEU A 286 4.10 -32.78 7.85
C LEU A 286 3.74 -33.02 6.38
N ASP A 287 2.78 -33.91 6.09
CA ASP A 287 2.38 -34.23 4.72
C ASP A 287 1.42 -33.17 4.15
N ALA A 288 2.01 -32.20 3.46
CA ALA A 288 1.69 -31.81 2.08
C ALA A 288 2.84 -30.98 1.49
#